data_AF-A0A1B9GRL1-F1
#
_entry.id   AF-A0A1B9GRL1-F1
#
_cell.length_a   1.000
_cell.length_b   1.000
_cell.length_c   1.000
_cell.angle_alpha   90.00
_cell.angle_beta   90.00
_cell.angle_gamma   90.00
#
_symmetry.space_group_name_H-M   'P 1'
#
loop_
_entity.id
_entity.type
_entity.pdbx_description
1 polymer ?
#
loop_
_entity_poly.entity_id
_entity_poly.type
_entity_poly.pdbx_seq_one_letter_code
_entity_poly.pdbx_strand_id
1 'polypeptide(L)'
;MLVPFLIYLLLLSSAVGATIRKPNKKAPPPQPRASVYKQTNRREVVRRAQHRAAGKRAMPSPIPGPRDVSPEIDDTVIYRWFHAGRGAIETDDNPSNDDPSLPPVETDLPGELSTNAAVQTCADYAWDQGYYAFQVYYRQSKDQWTCRAYIMLQEGHLSDSSYFNIYDDDVLWANGYQFLYA
;
A
#
# COMPACT_ATOMS: atom_id res chain seq x y z
N MET A 1 -49.29 65.17 -32.34
CA MET A 1 -50.51 65.36 -31.51
C MET A 1 -50.16 64.93 -30.09
N LEU A 2 -50.43 65.80 -29.10
CA LEU A 2 -50.32 65.66 -27.62
C LEU A 2 -48.88 65.42 -27.07
N VAL A 3 -48.13 66.36 -26.47
CA VAL A 3 -48.31 67.28 -25.31
C VAL A 3 -48.32 66.53 -23.95
N PRO A 4 -47.60 67.04 -22.91
CA PRO A 4 -46.64 66.28 -22.10
C PRO A 4 -46.95 66.24 -20.59
N PHE A 5 -46.11 65.54 -19.80
CA PHE A 5 -45.93 65.74 -18.35
C PHE A 5 -44.43 65.56 -18.03
N LEU A 6 -43.60 66.58 -17.70
CA LEU A 6 -43.54 67.37 -16.44
C LEU A 6 -43.56 66.43 -15.21
N ILE A 7 -42.57 66.33 -14.31
CA ILE A 7 -41.76 67.36 -13.63
C ILE A 7 -40.72 66.66 -12.71
N TYR A 8 -39.51 67.24 -12.61
CA TYR A 8 -38.59 67.42 -11.46
C TYR A 8 -38.38 66.28 -10.41
N LEU A 9 -37.20 66.05 -9.83
CA LEU A 9 -36.29 66.95 -9.11
C LEU A 9 -34.86 66.34 -9.13
N LEU A 10 -33.83 67.12 -9.49
CA LEU A 10 -32.89 67.79 -8.57
C LEU A 10 -32.17 66.83 -7.59
N LEU A 11 -30.83 66.84 -7.60
CA LEU A 11 -30.03 67.62 -6.62
C LEU A 11 -28.52 67.45 -6.88
N LEU A 12 -27.88 68.59 -7.15
CA LEU A 12 -26.59 69.08 -6.64
C LEU A 12 -25.26 68.36 -6.95
N SER A 13 -24.42 69.12 -7.68
CA SER A 13 -23.04 69.57 -7.34
C SER A 13 -22.19 68.67 -6.45
N SER A 14 -20.94 68.36 -6.80
CA SER A 14 -19.86 69.35 -6.99
C SER A 14 -18.61 68.71 -7.57
N ALA A 15 -17.88 69.50 -8.38
CA ALA A 15 -16.54 69.22 -8.87
C ALA A 15 -15.53 69.05 -7.73
N VAL A 16 -14.66 68.04 -7.77
CA VAL A 16 -13.29 68.14 -7.23
C VAL A 16 -12.35 67.22 -7.99
N GLY A 17 -11.38 67.85 -8.66
CA GLY A 17 -9.96 67.49 -8.68
C GLY A 17 -9.57 66.01 -8.73
N ALA A 18 -9.06 65.61 -9.89
CA ALA A 18 -8.16 64.47 -10.03
C ALA A 18 -7.00 64.58 -9.03
N THR A 19 -7.02 63.73 -8.00
CA THR A 19 -5.85 63.43 -7.18
C THR A 19 -5.26 62.11 -7.67
N ILE A 20 -4.11 62.20 -8.32
CA ILE A 20 -3.29 61.06 -8.71
C ILE A 20 -2.87 60.35 -7.42
N ARG A 21 -3.49 59.22 -7.10
CA ARG A 21 -3.01 58.34 -6.03
C ARG A 21 -1.63 57.80 -6.43
N LYS A 22 -0.60 58.19 -5.68
CA LYS A 22 0.70 57.49 -5.70
C LYS A 22 0.44 56.00 -5.45
N PRO A 23 1.03 55.08 -6.24
CA PRO A 23 0.91 53.65 -5.95
C PRO A 23 1.55 53.37 -4.60
N ASN A 24 0.76 52.77 -3.71
CA ASN A 24 1.18 52.33 -2.40
C ASN A 24 2.25 51.26 -2.58
N LYS A 25 3.49 51.52 -2.14
CA LYS A 25 4.57 50.54 -2.16
C LYS A 25 4.21 49.42 -1.19
N LYS A 26 3.66 48.31 -1.70
CA LYS A 26 3.54 47.07 -0.93
C LYS A 26 4.95 46.69 -0.46
N ALA A 27 5.10 46.40 0.83
CA ALA A 27 6.31 45.83 1.38
C ALA A 27 6.65 44.53 0.60
N PRO A 28 7.93 44.27 0.28
CA PRO A 28 8.29 43.01 -0.35
C PRO A 28 7.90 41.84 0.58
N PRO A 29 7.48 40.69 0.03
CA PRO A 29 7.18 39.51 0.83
C PRO A 29 8.41 39.11 1.65
N PRO A 30 8.23 38.54 2.85
CA PRO A 30 9.36 38.10 3.67
C PRO A 30 10.22 37.12 2.86
N GLN A 31 11.49 37.46 2.68
CA GLN A 31 12.44 36.54 2.05
C GLN A 31 12.52 35.26 2.88
N PRO A 32 12.52 34.07 2.26
CA PRO A 32 12.77 32.83 2.97
C PRO A 32 14.11 32.93 3.67
N ARG A 33 14.14 32.76 5.00
CA ARG A 33 15.40 32.58 5.72
C ARG A 33 16.12 31.42 5.06
N ALA A 34 17.35 31.64 4.61
CA ALA A 34 18.16 30.61 3.99
C ALA A 34 18.18 29.39 4.91
N SER A 35 17.49 28.31 4.50
CA SER A 35 17.63 27.03 5.17
C SER A 35 19.09 26.67 5.02
N VAL A 36 19.83 26.61 6.13
CA VAL A 36 21.16 26.04 6.15
C VAL A 36 20.97 24.57 5.77
N TYR A 37 21.07 24.27 4.48
CA TYR A 37 21.09 22.90 4.00
C TYR A 37 22.30 22.27 4.67
N LYS A 38 22.05 21.37 5.63
CA LYS A 38 23.08 20.56 6.26
C LYS A 38 23.68 19.72 5.14
N GLN A 39 24.75 20.21 4.52
CA GLN A 39 25.49 19.48 3.50
C GLN A 39 25.90 18.15 4.12
N THR A 40 25.30 17.07 3.61
CA THR A 40 25.61 15.74 4.10
C THR A 40 27.01 15.41 3.61
N ASN A 41 27.99 15.42 4.54
CA ASN A 41 29.38 15.13 4.21
C ASN A 41 29.48 13.73 3.59
N ARG A 42 30.34 13.55 2.58
CA ARG A 42 30.60 12.25 1.94
C ARG A 42 30.86 11.14 2.96
N ARG A 43 31.51 11.45 4.10
CA ARG A 43 31.69 10.50 5.21
C ARG A 43 30.38 10.06 5.87
N GLU A 44 29.43 10.98 6.03
CA GLU A 44 28.09 10.70 6.56
C GLU A 44 27.28 9.84 5.57
N VAL A 45 27.41 10.11 4.26
CA VAL A 45 26.80 9.30 3.19
C VAL A 45 27.41 7.89 3.17
N VAL A 46 28.74 7.78 3.21
CA VAL A 46 29.45 6.49 3.24
C VAL A 46 29.13 5.72 4.51
N ARG A 47 29.09 6.38 5.68
CA ARG A 47 28.70 5.76 6.95
C ARG A 47 27.26 5.23 6.89
N ARG A 48 26.31 6.00 6.34
CA ARG A 48 24.92 5.53 6.13
C ARG A 48 24.84 4.39 5.11
N ALA A 49 25.65 4.42 4.05
CA ALA A 49 25.73 3.35 3.07
C ALA A 49 26.36 2.07 3.67
N GLN A 50 27.36 2.22 4.53
CA GLN A 50 28.02 1.12 5.26
C GLN A 50 27.12 0.53 6.33
N HIS A 51 26.36 1.34 7.07
CA HIS A 51 25.32 0.85 7.99
C HIS A 51 24.18 0.16 7.23
N ARG A 52 23.81 0.63 6.02
CA ARG A 52 22.89 -0.08 5.12
C ARG A 52 23.51 -1.32 4.47
N ALA A 53 24.84 -1.49 4.50
CA ALA A 53 25.56 -2.61 3.91
C ALA A 53 25.99 -3.65 4.94
N ALA A 54 25.96 -3.33 6.23
CA ALA A 54 26.12 -4.28 7.32
C ALA A 54 24.89 -5.18 7.40
N GLY A 55 24.88 -6.20 6.52
CA GLY A 55 23.86 -7.24 6.47
C GLY A 55 22.71 -6.97 5.51
N LYS A 56 22.96 -6.56 4.25
CA LYS A 56 21.95 -6.80 3.20
C LYS A 56 21.90 -8.29 2.91
N ARG A 57 21.16 -9.05 3.72
CA ARG A 57 20.57 -10.30 3.26
C ARG A 57 19.70 -9.95 2.04
N ALA A 58 19.65 -10.86 1.07
CA ALA A 58 18.96 -10.61 -0.20
C ALA A 58 17.51 -10.25 0.10
N MET A 59 17.15 -8.99 -0.11
CA MET A 59 15.77 -8.53 -0.04
C MET A 59 14.93 -9.46 -0.92
N PRO A 60 13.79 -9.99 -0.45
CA PRO A 60 12.97 -10.86 -1.27
C PRO A 60 12.69 -10.23 -2.62
N SER A 61 12.88 -11.03 -3.66
CA SER A 61 12.68 -10.54 -5.02
C SER A 61 11.21 -10.17 -5.22
N PRO A 62 10.89 -9.05 -5.89
CA PRO A 62 9.52 -8.75 -6.33
C PRO A 62 9.07 -9.63 -7.50
N ILE A 63 9.74 -10.77 -7.69
CA ILE A 63 9.32 -11.79 -8.65
C ILE A 63 8.19 -12.58 -7.96
N PRO A 64 7.03 -12.74 -8.62
CA PRO A 64 5.97 -13.60 -8.14
C PRO A 64 6.52 -14.98 -7.78
N GLY A 65 5.98 -15.62 -6.74
CA GLY A 65 6.33 -16.99 -6.39
C GLY A 65 5.96 -17.99 -7.51
N PRO A 66 6.16 -19.30 -7.28
CA PRO A 66 5.80 -20.32 -8.27
C PRO A 66 4.33 -20.19 -8.68
N ARG A 67 4.01 -20.50 -9.94
CA ARG A 67 2.64 -20.39 -10.44
C ARG A 67 1.69 -21.36 -9.74
N ASP A 68 2.15 -22.58 -9.54
CA ASP A 68 1.42 -23.65 -8.87
C ASP A 68 2.35 -24.25 -7.81
N VAL A 69 1.79 -24.62 -6.65
CA VAL A 69 2.49 -25.27 -5.56
C VAL A 69 1.59 -26.33 -4.92
N SER A 70 2.19 -27.47 -4.60
CA SER A 70 1.52 -28.57 -3.91
C SER A 70 2.21 -28.81 -2.57
N PRO A 71 1.46 -29.16 -1.51
CA PRO A 71 2.05 -29.66 -0.27
C PRO A 71 2.98 -30.85 -0.56
N GLU A 72 4.09 -30.95 0.15
CA GLU A 72 5.04 -32.07 -0.02
C GLU A 72 4.38 -33.44 0.27
N ILE A 73 3.36 -33.45 1.12
CA ILE A 73 2.66 -34.66 1.56
C ILE A 73 1.46 -35.05 0.68
N ASP A 74 1.01 -34.18 -0.22
CA ASP A 74 -0.16 -34.41 -1.08
C ASP A 74 -0.03 -33.65 -2.41
N ASP A 75 0.40 -34.36 -3.46
CA ASP A 75 0.56 -33.80 -4.81
C ASP A 75 -0.75 -33.71 -5.59
N THR A 76 -1.85 -34.22 -5.04
CA THR A 76 -3.20 -34.06 -5.62
C THR A 76 -3.80 -32.70 -5.32
N VAL A 77 -3.28 -32.02 -4.29
CA VAL A 77 -3.65 -30.67 -3.92
C VAL A 77 -2.78 -29.67 -4.67
N ILE A 78 -3.40 -28.80 -5.46
CA ILE A 78 -2.70 -27.75 -6.21
C ILE A 78 -3.22 -26.39 -5.79
N TYR A 79 -2.36 -25.61 -5.14
CA TYR A 79 -2.59 -24.20 -4.93
C TYR A 79 -2.09 -23.40 -6.13
N ARG A 80 -2.98 -22.64 -6.74
CA ARG A 80 -2.66 -21.76 -7.86
C ARG A 80 -2.46 -20.34 -7.37
N TRP A 81 -1.40 -19.73 -7.86
CA TRP A 81 -1.10 -18.31 -7.66
C TRP A 81 -2.19 -17.45 -8.29
N PHE A 82 -2.68 -16.45 -7.53
CA PHE A 82 -3.68 -15.50 -8.02
C PHE A 82 -3.36 -14.03 -7.73
N HIS A 83 -2.37 -13.75 -6.87
CA HIS A 83 -1.99 -12.38 -6.52
C HIS A 83 -0.49 -12.24 -6.21
N ALA A 84 0.09 -11.12 -6.62
CA ALA A 84 1.33 -10.62 -6.02
C ALA A 84 1.35 -9.10 -5.97
N GLY A 85 1.86 -8.55 -4.87
CA GLY A 85 1.82 -7.11 -4.64
C GLY A 85 2.78 -6.65 -3.55
N ARG A 86 3.19 -5.38 -3.64
CA ARG A 86 3.95 -4.71 -2.57
C ARG A 86 2.98 -4.03 -1.62
N GLY A 87 3.19 -4.20 -0.32
CA GLY A 87 2.38 -3.61 0.73
C GLY A 87 0.96 -4.16 0.83
N ALA A 88 0.49 -4.93 -0.15
CA ALA A 88 -0.86 -5.45 -0.19
C ALA A 88 -0.94 -6.77 0.60
N ILE A 89 -1.74 -6.79 1.65
CA ILE A 89 -2.16 -8.02 2.33
C ILE A 89 -3.67 -8.20 2.17
N GLU A 90 -4.09 -9.45 2.23
CA GLU A 90 -5.49 -9.82 2.15
C GLU A 90 -6.29 -9.27 3.35
N THR A 91 -7.47 -8.72 3.08
CA THR A 91 -8.43 -8.31 4.11
C THR A 91 -9.04 -9.51 4.80
N ASP A 92 -9.42 -9.33 6.06
CA ASP A 92 -10.09 -10.36 6.86
C ASP A 92 -11.56 -10.54 6.45
N ASP A 93 -12.13 -9.57 5.72
CA ASP A 93 -13.49 -9.61 5.16
C ASP A 93 -13.53 -10.30 3.77
N ASN A 94 -12.82 -11.42 3.63
CA ASN A 94 -12.82 -12.22 2.40
C ASN A 94 -13.71 -13.48 2.54
N PRO A 95 -14.23 -14.04 1.44
CA PRO A 95 -15.08 -15.25 1.45
C PRO A 95 -14.40 -16.47 2.09
N SER A 96 -13.07 -16.49 2.09
CA SER A 96 -12.25 -17.53 2.74
C SER A 96 -12.20 -17.39 4.28
N ASN A 97 -12.94 -16.44 4.86
CA ASN A 97 -13.14 -16.26 6.30
C ASN A 97 -14.61 -16.36 6.72
N ASP A 98 -15.47 -16.90 5.85
CA ASP A 98 -16.92 -16.93 6.06
C ASP A 98 -17.36 -17.83 7.23
N ASP A 99 -16.49 -18.72 7.72
CA ASP A 99 -16.75 -19.54 8.91
C ASP A 99 -16.02 -19.02 10.15
N PRO A 100 -16.74 -18.42 11.12
CA PRO A 100 -16.14 -17.90 12.35
C PRO A 100 -15.58 -18.99 13.28
N SER A 101 -15.91 -20.27 13.07
CA SER A 101 -15.36 -21.39 13.83
C SER A 101 -13.98 -21.84 13.33
N LEU A 102 -13.59 -21.40 12.13
CA LEU A 102 -12.32 -21.70 11.47
C LEU A 102 -11.65 -20.39 11.01
N PRO A 103 -11.20 -19.53 11.95
CA PRO A 103 -10.60 -18.24 11.62
C PRO A 103 -9.25 -18.41 10.90
N PRO A 104 -8.75 -17.36 10.20
CA PRO A 104 -7.40 -17.41 9.65
C PRO A 104 -6.36 -17.83 10.67
N VAL A 105 -5.45 -18.70 10.25
CA VAL A 105 -4.31 -19.14 11.05
C VAL A 105 -3.03 -18.56 10.47
N GLU A 106 -2.10 -18.17 11.35
CA GLU A 106 -0.86 -17.51 10.98
C GLU A 106 0.35 -18.18 11.63
N THR A 107 1.45 -18.26 10.88
CA THR A 107 2.76 -18.64 11.37
C THR A 107 3.85 -17.77 10.75
N ASP A 108 4.95 -17.59 11.48
CA ASP A 108 6.12 -16.87 11.01
C ASP A 108 7.17 -17.87 10.48
N LEU A 109 7.77 -17.55 9.35
CA LEU A 109 8.82 -18.35 8.71
C LEU A 109 10.15 -17.57 8.68
N PRO A 110 11.31 -18.27 8.71
CA PRO A 110 12.62 -17.61 8.72
C PRO A 110 12.83 -16.67 7.53
N GLY A 111 13.29 -15.44 7.78
CA GLY A 111 13.50 -14.43 6.73
C GLY A 111 14.59 -14.77 5.71
N GLU A 112 15.48 -15.72 6.03
CA GLU A 112 16.46 -16.23 5.07
C GLU A 112 15.87 -17.14 3.97
N LEU A 113 14.63 -17.58 4.11
CA LEU A 113 13.97 -18.37 3.07
C LEU A 113 13.86 -17.55 1.78
N SER A 114 14.13 -18.21 0.65
CA SER A 114 13.75 -17.66 -0.65
C SER A 114 12.23 -17.57 -0.77
N THR A 115 11.72 -16.71 -1.66
CA THR A 115 10.27 -16.61 -1.92
C THR A 115 9.66 -17.99 -2.21
N ASN A 116 10.29 -18.81 -3.05
CA ASN A 116 9.78 -20.14 -3.40
C ASN A 116 9.76 -21.08 -2.18
N ALA A 117 10.80 -21.04 -1.34
CA ALA A 117 10.85 -21.85 -0.14
C ALA A 117 9.79 -21.40 0.89
N ALA A 118 9.61 -20.09 1.08
CA ALA A 118 8.56 -19.56 1.94
C ALA A 118 7.16 -19.93 1.44
N VAL A 119 6.94 -19.90 0.11
CA VAL A 119 5.69 -20.35 -0.50
C VAL A 119 5.46 -21.85 -0.27
N GLN A 120 6.46 -22.69 -0.50
CA GLN A 120 6.36 -24.13 -0.27
C GLN A 120 6.01 -24.43 1.19
N THR A 121 6.78 -23.89 2.14
CA THR A 121 6.53 -24.09 3.57
C THR A 121 5.15 -23.56 3.99
N CYS A 122 4.65 -22.50 3.36
CA CYS A 122 3.30 -22.00 3.62
C CYS A 122 2.21 -22.91 3.03
N ALA A 123 2.45 -23.53 1.88
CA ALA A 123 1.53 -24.53 1.31
C ALA A 123 1.44 -25.78 2.20
N ASP A 124 2.58 -26.25 2.72
CA ASP A 124 2.63 -27.38 3.66
C ASP A 124 1.87 -27.03 4.95
N TYR A 125 2.14 -25.84 5.53
CA TYR A 125 1.45 -25.36 6.73
C TYR A 125 -0.06 -25.23 6.52
N ALA A 126 -0.50 -24.58 5.43
CA ALA A 126 -1.92 -24.40 5.16
C ALA A 126 -2.65 -25.74 5.07
N TRP A 127 -2.05 -26.71 4.38
CA TRP A 127 -2.61 -28.05 4.26
C TRP A 127 -2.65 -28.81 5.60
N ASP A 128 -1.58 -28.74 6.40
CA ASP A 128 -1.54 -29.33 7.74
C ASP A 128 -2.62 -28.78 8.68
N GLN A 129 -3.02 -27.52 8.48
CA GLN A 129 -4.12 -26.90 9.23
C GLN A 129 -5.50 -27.26 8.66
N GLY A 130 -5.59 -27.85 7.45
CA GLY A 130 -6.84 -28.11 6.73
C GLY A 130 -7.40 -26.88 6.00
N TYR A 131 -6.55 -25.95 5.59
CA TYR A 131 -6.91 -24.69 4.95
C TYR A 131 -6.64 -24.79 3.44
N TYR A 132 -7.38 -24.02 2.65
CA TYR A 132 -7.43 -24.18 1.18
C TYR A 132 -6.99 -22.93 0.42
N ALA A 133 -6.70 -21.83 1.11
CA ALA A 133 -6.03 -20.67 0.53
C ALA A 133 -4.98 -20.17 1.51
N PHE A 134 -3.98 -19.45 1.00
CA PHE A 134 -3.01 -18.78 1.84
C PHE A 134 -2.38 -17.56 1.16
N GLN A 135 -1.88 -16.66 2.00
CA GLN A 135 -0.94 -15.63 1.58
C GLN A 135 0.40 -15.80 2.29
N VAL A 136 1.46 -15.45 1.60
CA VAL A 136 2.81 -15.38 2.19
C VAL A 136 3.43 -14.04 1.86
N TYR A 137 3.91 -13.34 2.88
CA TYR A 137 4.42 -11.99 2.74
C TYR A 137 5.59 -11.70 3.67
N TYR A 138 6.52 -10.85 3.22
CA TYR A 138 7.75 -10.56 3.99
C TYR A 138 7.63 -9.24 4.76
N ARG A 139 7.84 -9.29 6.08
CA ARG A 139 7.84 -8.15 7.00
C ARG A 139 9.25 -7.61 7.21
N GLN A 140 9.49 -6.37 6.81
CA GLN A 140 10.81 -5.74 6.87
C GLN A 140 11.28 -5.49 8.31
N SER A 141 10.38 -5.10 9.20
CA SER A 141 10.67 -4.74 10.59
C SER A 141 11.16 -5.92 11.41
N LYS A 142 10.76 -7.13 11.04
CA LYS A 142 11.06 -8.37 11.75
C LYS A 142 12.07 -9.28 11.02
N ASP A 143 12.43 -8.97 9.78
CA ASP A 143 13.26 -9.84 8.92
C ASP A 143 12.70 -11.28 8.87
N GLN A 144 11.41 -11.41 8.58
CA GLN A 144 10.72 -12.70 8.55
C GLN A 144 9.62 -12.72 7.49
N TRP A 145 9.28 -13.92 7.03
CA TRP A 145 8.06 -14.15 6.28
C TRP A 145 6.91 -14.43 7.24
N THR A 146 5.72 -14.05 6.86
CA THR A 146 4.48 -14.41 7.54
C THR A 146 3.63 -15.18 6.56
N CYS A 147 3.20 -16.36 6.97
CA CYS A 147 2.27 -17.23 6.25
C CYS A 147 0.93 -17.15 6.97
N ARG A 148 -0.13 -16.83 6.22
CA ARG A 148 -1.49 -16.77 6.75
C ARG A 148 -2.40 -17.60 5.85
N ALA A 149 -3.10 -18.56 6.43
CA ALA A 149 -3.96 -19.50 5.73
C ALA A 149 -5.44 -19.20 6.00
N TYR A 150 -6.28 -19.45 5.00
CA TYR A 150 -7.73 -19.19 5.00
C TYR A 150 -8.55 -20.42 4.61
N ILE A 151 -9.71 -20.58 5.24
CA ILE A 151 -10.59 -21.72 5.03
C ILE A 151 -11.49 -21.45 3.82
N MET A 152 -11.45 -22.28 2.78
CA MET A 152 -12.43 -22.17 1.69
C MET A 152 -13.39 -23.35 1.76
N LEU A 153 -14.57 -23.13 2.33
CA LEU A 153 -15.55 -24.21 2.57
C LEU A 153 -16.46 -24.50 1.37
N GLN A 154 -16.56 -23.63 0.36
CA GLN A 154 -17.56 -23.76 -0.71
C GLN A 154 -17.11 -23.23 -2.07
N GLU A 155 -17.59 -23.86 -3.15
CA GLU A 155 -17.52 -23.34 -4.52
C GLU A 155 -18.24 -21.99 -4.61
N GLY A 156 -17.50 -20.93 -4.93
CA GLY A 156 -18.00 -19.55 -4.97
C GLY A 156 -17.29 -18.60 -4.01
N HIS A 157 -16.55 -19.15 -3.03
CA HIS A 157 -15.75 -18.39 -2.05
C HIS A 157 -14.27 -18.35 -2.41
N LEU A 158 -13.99 -18.27 -3.70
CA LEU A 158 -12.64 -18.16 -4.21
C LEU A 158 -12.09 -16.78 -3.85
N SER A 159 -10.94 -16.76 -3.17
CA SER A 159 -10.22 -15.50 -2.97
C SER A 159 -9.66 -15.02 -4.32
N ASP A 160 -9.72 -13.71 -4.54
CA ASP A 160 -9.14 -13.06 -5.69
C ASP A 160 -8.26 -11.86 -5.28
N SER A 161 -7.58 -11.29 -6.27
CA SER A 161 -6.68 -10.15 -6.05
C SER A 161 -7.36 -8.91 -5.46
N SER A 162 -8.69 -8.78 -5.49
CA SER A 162 -9.41 -7.63 -4.93
C SER A 162 -9.42 -7.58 -3.41
N TYR A 163 -9.22 -8.74 -2.75
CA TYR A 163 -9.10 -8.83 -1.29
C TYR A 163 -7.71 -8.40 -0.79
N PHE A 164 -6.69 -8.36 -1.66
CA PHE A 164 -5.35 -7.82 -1.36
C PHE A 164 -5.34 -6.29 -1.44
N ASN A 165 -6.06 -5.65 -0.53
CA ASN A 165 -6.28 -4.20 -0.55
C ASN A 165 -5.90 -3.49 0.75
N ILE A 166 -5.48 -4.22 1.78
CA ILE A 166 -4.92 -3.62 2.99
C ILE A 166 -3.46 -3.26 2.69
N TYR A 167 -3.14 -1.98 2.81
CA TYR A 167 -1.79 -1.48 2.60
C TYR A 167 -1.00 -1.40 3.92
N ASP A 168 0.05 -2.21 4.04
CA ASP A 168 1.01 -2.23 5.15
C ASP A 168 2.42 -1.88 4.62
N ASP A 169 2.97 -0.75 5.06
CA ASP A 169 4.31 -0.29 4.66
C ASP A 169 5.43 -1.24 5.12
N ASP A 170 5.18 -2.09 6.11
CA ASP A 170 6.12 -3.10 6.58
C ASP A 170 6.22 -4.30 5.62
N VAL A 171 5.23 -4.47 4.74
CA VAL A 171 5.16 -5.59 3.80
C VAL A 171 5.89 -5.24 2.51
N LEU A 172 7.05 -5.87 2.31
CA LEU A 172 7.83 -5.65 1.09
C LEU A 172 7.14 -6.27 -0.13
N TRP A 173 6.68 -7.51 0.00
CA TRP A 173 6.12 -8.32 -1.06
C TRP A 173 5.21 -9.38 -0.47
N ALA A 174 4.05 -9.58 -1.09
CA ALA A 174 3.05 -10.58 -0.74
C ALA A 174 2.70 -11.41 -1.98
N ASN A 175 2.39 -12.69 -1.77
CA ASN A 175 1.84 -13.59 -2.78
C ASN A 175 0.60 -14.29 -2.22
N GLY A 176 -0.45 -14.40 -3.04
CA GLY A 176 -1.69 -15.12 -2.71
C GLY A 176 -1.87 -16.38 -3.55
N TYR A 177 -2.33 -17.44 -2.89
CA TYR A 177 -2.53 -18.77 -3.46
C TYR A 177 -3.86 -19.37 -3.02
N GLN A 178 -4.52 -20.07 -3.94
CA GLN A 178 -5.79 -20.74 -3.65
C GLN A 178 -5.84 -22.14 -4.27
N PHE A 179 -6.43 -23.08 -3.54
CA PHE A 179 -6.75 -24.40 -4.06
C PHE A 179 -7.90 -24.27 -5.07
N LEU A 180 -7.73 -24.88 -6.24
CA LEU A 180 -8.81 -25.03 -7.22
C LEU A 180 -9.10 -26.52 -7.37
N TYR A 181 -10.36 -26.91 -7.11
CA TYR A 181 -10.84 -28.23 -7.50
C TYR A 181 -10.65 -28.40 -9.02
N ALA A 182 -9.99 -29.50 -9.41
CA ALA A 182 -9.81 -29.90 -10.79
C ALA A 182 -10.99 -30.73 -11.29
#